data_AF-A0A3B8WT81-F1
#
_entry.id   AF-A0A3B8WT81-F1
#
_cell.length_a   1.000
_cell.length_b   1.000
_cell.length_c   1.000
_cell.angle_alpha   90.00
_cell.angle_beta   90.00
_cell.angle_gamma   90.00
#
_symmetry.space_group_name_H-M   'P 1'
#
loop_
_entity.id
_entity.type
_entity.pdbx_description
1 polymer ?
#
loop_
_entity_poly.entity_id
_entity_poly.type
_entity_poly.pdbx_seq_one_letter_code
_entity_poly.pdbx_strand_id
1 'polypeptide(L)'
;VNPTQSEAITMVAAQVMGNDVAINIGGATGHLQLNVFKPVIIYNLLQSIRLIADASVSFADRCVAGAEVLSDQVQEYLDRNLMVVTALNPHIGYDNAAKAAKKAHSEGTTLKAAVVGLGLLTDEEFDRFVNPADMLGPNV
;
A
#
# COMPACT_ATOMS: atom_id res chain seq x y z
N VAL A 1 -18.51 -3.84 9.06
CA VAL A 1 -18.81 -2.47 8.59
C VAL A 1 -18.33 -2.36 7.16
N ASN A 2 -19.17 -1.92 6.22
CA ASN A 2 -18.78 -1.84 4.80
C ASN A 2 -18.00 -0.53 4.55
N PRO A 3 -16.96 -0.54 3.70
CA PRO A 3 -16.13 0.63 3.41
C PRO A 3 -16.78 1.57 2.37
N THR A 4 -17.97 2.08 2.67
CA THR A 4 -18.83 2.80 1.71
C THR A 4 -18.19 4.07 1.11
N GLN A 5 -17.32 4.76 1.86
CA GLN A 5 -16.57 5.91 1.33
C GLN A 5 -15.53 5.47 0.28
N SER A 6 -14.85 4.34 0.50
CA SER A 6 -13.92 3.74 -0.47
C SER A 6 -14.66 3.24 -1.72
N GLU A 7 -15.85 2.67 -1.55
CA GLU A 7 -16.74 2.29 -2.66
C GLU A 7 -17.15 3.51 -3.49
N ALA A 8 -17.53 4.62 -2.84
CA ALA A 8 -17.92 5.85 -3.53
C ALA A 8 -16.75 6.47 -4.31
N ILE A 9 -15.57 6.62 -3.70
CA ILE A 9 -14.43 7.27 -4.37
C ILE A 9 -13.90 6.44 -5.56
N THR A 10 -14.00 5.10 -5.48
CA THR A 10 -13.63 4.22 -6.60
C THR A 10 -14.62 4.30 -7.76
N MET A 11 -15.93 4.40 -7.49
CA MET A 11 -16.93 4.69 -8.54
C MET A 11 -16.69 6.05 -9.22
N VAL A 12 -16.34 7.08 -8.43
CA VAL A 12 -15.99 8.40 -8.95
C VAL A 12 -14.75 8.34 -9.85
N ALA A 13 -13.71 7.62 -9.44
CA ALA A 13 -12.51 7.43 -10.26
C ALA A 13 -12.84 6.78 -11.62
N ALA A 14 -13.67 5.73 -11.62
CA ALA A 14 -14.11 5.07 -12.85
C ALA A 14 -14.89 6.05 -13.77
N GLN A 15 -15.78 6.87 -13.21
CA GLN A 15 -16.53 7.87 -13.96
C GLN A 15 -15.60 8.92 -14.58
N VAL A 16 -14.61 9.42 -13.82
CA VAL A 16 -13.62 10.40 -14.30
C VAL A 16 -12.80 9.82 -15.45
N MET A 17 -12.38 8.56 -15.36
CA MET A 17 -11.67 7.89 -16.45
C MET A 17 -12.52 7.78 -17.72
N GLY A 18 -13.81 7.47 -17.59
CA GLY A 18 -14.75 7.48 -18.72
C GLY A 18 -14.92 8.88 -19.35
N ASN A 19 -15.03 9.90 -18.51
CA ASN A 19 -15.12 11.29 -18.93
C ASN A 19 -13.87 11.74 -19.70
N ASP A 20 -12.67 11.32 -19.27
CA ASP A 20 -11.42 11.61 -19.96
C ASP A 20 -11.39 11.03 -21.39
N VAL A 21 -11.87 9.79 -21.58
CA VAL A 21 -12.02 9.20 -22.92
C VAL A 21 -12.96 10.03 -23.80
N ALA A 22 -14.10 10.47 -23.27
CA ALA A 22 -15.04 11.31 -24.01
C ALA A 22 -14.43 12.68 -24.40
N ILE A 23 -13.65 13.28 -23.49
CA ILE A 23 -12.91 14.53 -23.74
C ILE A 23 -11.88 14.32 -24.86
N ASN A 24 -11.11 13.23 -24.82
CA ASN A 24 -10.11 12.91 -25.84
C ASN A 24 -10.75 12.76 -27.23
N ILE A 25 -11.86 12.01 -27.33
CA ILE A 25 -12.60 11.86 -28.59
C ILE A 25 -13.11 13.23 -29.08
N GLY A 26 -13.70 14.02 -28.19
CA GLY A 26 -14.17 15.38 -28.53
C GLY A 26 -13.04 16.29 -28.98
N GLY A 27 -11.88 16.23 -28.32
CA GLY A 27 -10.70 17.02 -28.65
C GLY A 27 -10.11 16.69 -30.03
N ALA A 28 -10.10 15.40 -30.38
CA ALA A 28 -9.58 14.92 -31.67
C ALA A 28 -10.51 15.19 -32.87
N THR A 29 -11.80 15.48 -32.64
CA THR A 29 -12.82 15.58 -33.70
C THR A 29 -13.06 17.03 -34.17
N GLY A 30 -11.99 17.80 -34.36
CA GLY A 30 -12.06 19.15 -34.95
C GLY A 30 -12.15 19.11 -36.47
N HIS A 31 -12.97 19.99 -37.07
CA HIS A 31 -13.04 20.14 -38.52
C HIS A 31 -12.60 21.54 -38.94
N LEU A 32 -11.54 21.62 -39.74
CA LEU A 32 -10.99 22.86 -40.30
C LEU A 32 -10.75 23.94 -39.23
N GLN A 33 -11.49 25.06 -39.27
CA GLN A 33 -11.24 26.23 -38.42
C GLN A 33 -11.82 26.08 -37.00
N LEU A 34 -12.67 25.09 -36.74
CA LEU A 34 -13.40 25.02 -35.47
C LEU A 34 -13.68 23.59 -35.00
N ASN A 35 -13.31 23.32 -33.74
CA ASN A 35 -13.83 22.17 -33.02
C ASN A 35 -15.22 22.52 -32.45
N VAL A 36 -16.25 21.77 -32.85
CA VAL A 36 -17.66 21.95 -32.44
C VAL A 36 -18.10 21.02 -31.30
N PHE A 37 -17.21 20.18 -30.78
CA PHE A 37 -17.44 19.28 -29.64
C PHE A 37 -17.23 20.00 -28.29
N LYS A 38 -17.09 21.33 -28.28
CA LYS A 38 -16.86 22.13 -27.05
C LYS A 38 -17.86 21.83 -25.92
N PRO A 39 -19.18 21.68 -26.17
CA PRO A 39 -20.14 21.41 -25.11
C PRO A 39 -19.90 20.07 -24.38
N VAL A 40 -19.59 18.99 -25.12
CA VAL A 40 -19.32 17.68 -24.49
C VAL A 40 -17.99 17.68 -23.75
N ILE A 41 -16.98 18.39 -24.27
CA ILE A 41 -15.68 18.54 -23.60
C ILE A 41 -15.85 19.26 -22.26
N ILE A 42 -16.46 20.45 -22.26
CA ILE A 42 -16.60 21.25 -21.04
C ILE A 42 -17.53 20.58 -20.02
N TYR A 43 -18.59 19.91 -20.46
CA TYR A 43 -19.48 19.17 -19.57
C TYR A 43 -18.73 18.07 -18.80
N ASN A 44 -18.01 17.20 -19.51
CA ASN A 44 -17.28 16.09 -18.90
C ASN A 44 -16.18 16.60 -17.96
N LEU A 45 -15.48 17.68 -18.35
CA LEU A 45 -14.46 18.30 -17.50
C LEU A 45 -15.06 18.84 -16.19
N LEU A 46 -16.12 19.64 -16.28
CA LEU A 46 -16.76 20.23 -15.09
C LEU A 46 -17.41 19.17 -14.21
N GLN A 47 -18.00 18.13 -14.79
CA GLN A 47 -18.53 16.99 -14.04
C GLN A 47 -17.42 16.27 -13.27
N SER A 48 -16.30 15.95 -13.93
CA SER A 48 -15.15 15.30 -13.28
C SER A 48 -14.61 16.14 -12.12
N ILE A 49 -14.44 17.45 -12.32
CA ILE A 49 -13.98 18.37 -11.27
C ILE A 49 -14.92 18.32 -10.06
N ARG A 50 -16.23 18.41 -10.29
CA ARG A 50 -17.21 18.37 -9.20
C ARG A 50 -17.20 17.04 -8.45
N LEU A 51 -17.22 15.92 -9.17
CA LEU A 51 -17.21 14.59 -8.56
C LEU A 51 -15.95 14.37 -7.73
N ILE A 52 -14.76 14.74 -8.24
CA ILE A 52 -13.51 14.62 -7.51
C ILE A 52 -13.53 15.50 -6.26
N ALA A 53 -13.96 16.75 -6.37
CA ALA A 53 -14.00 17.68 -5.25
C ALA A 53 -14.93 17.16 -4.13
N ASP A 54 -16.16 16.81 -4.48
CA ASP A 54 -17.17 16.34 -3.52
C ASP A 54 -16.73 15.01 -2.87
N ALA A 55 -16.21 14.07 -3.67
CA ALA A 55 -15.75 12.78 -3.17
C ALA A 55 -14.50 12.89 -2.30
N SER A 56 -13.55 13.78 -2.65
CA SER A 56 -12.32 13.97 -1.87
C SER A 56 -12.63 14.53 -0.48
N VAL A 57 -13.52 15.52 -0.39
CA VAL A 57 -13.95 16.08 0.90
C VAL A 57 -14.71 15.02 1.71
N SER A 58 -15.67 14.33 1.10
CA SER A 58 -16.43 13.27 1.79
C SER A 58 -15.51 12.14 2.29
N PHE A 59 -14.55 11.70 1.48
CA PHE A 59 -13.62 10.63 1.85
C PHE A 59 -12.66 11.08 2.96
N ALA A 60 -12.13 12.31 2.88
CA ALA A 60 -11.30 12.87 3.94
C ALA A 60 -12.04 12.94 5.27
N ASP A 61 -13.25 13.51 5.28
CA ASP A 61 -14.00 13.76 6.52
C ASP A 61 -14.61 12.49 7.12
N ARG A 62 -15.09 11.57 6.26
CA ARG A 62 -15.90 10.42 6.69
C ARG A 62 -15.17 9.08 6.67
N CYS A 63 -13.92 9.04 6.18
CA CYS A 63 -13.11 7.84 6.18
C CYS A 63 -11.73 8.09 6.79
N VAL A 64 -10.99 9.08 6.28
CA VAL A 64 -9.58 9.29 6.66
C VAL A 64 -9.46 9.91 8.05
N ALA A 65 -10.25 10.94 8.37
CA ALA A 65 -10.17 11.66 9.64
C ALA A 65 -10.44 10.77 10.87
N GLY A 66 -11.23 9.71 10.70
CA GLY A 66 -11.55 8.73 11.75
C GLY A 66 -10.79 7.41 11.62
N ALA A 67 -9.75 7.33 10.78
CA ALA A 67 -9.00 6.10 10.61
C ALA A 67 -8.13 5.82 11.84
N GLU A 68 -8.32 4.65 12.44
CA GLU A 68 -7.54 4.16 13.56
C GLU A 68 -6.76 2.92 13.16
N VAL A 69 -5.55 2.78 13.72
CA VAL A 69 -4.71 1.60 13.53
C VAL A 69 -5.10 0.55 14.56
N LEU A 70 -5.33 -0.68 14.10
CA LEU A 70 -5.52 -1.83 14.98
C LEU A 70 -4.16 -2.34 15.46
N SER A 71 -3.58 -1.64 16.44
CA SER A 71 -2.20 -1.86 16.92
C SER A 71 -1.90 -3.32 17.29
N ASP A 72 -2.83 -4.00 17.97
CA ASP A 72 -2.65 -5.41 18.36
C ASP A 72 -2.50 -6.34 17.14
N GLN A 73 -3.28 -6.10 16.07
CA GLN A 73 -3.18 -6.86 14.83
C GLN A 73 -1.90 -6.54 14.07
N VAL A 74 -1.51 -5.26 14.04
CA VAL A 74 -0.24 -4.85 13.44
C VAL A 74 0.93 -5.53 14.16
N GLN A 75 0.91 -5.57 15.49
CA GLN A 75 1.92 -6.25 16.29
C GLN A 75 1.95 -7.76 16.00
N GLU A 76 0.79 -8.43 15.94
CA GLU A 76 0.70 -9.85 15.59
C GLU A 76 1.32 -10.15 14.22
N TYR A 77 1.05 -9.30 13.21
CA TYR A 77 1.67 -9.43 11.90
C TYR A 77 3.18 -9.21 11.96
N LEU A 78 3.65 -8.26 12.76
CA LEU A 78 5.07 -7.96 12.92
C LEU A 78 5.81 -9.13 13.57
N ASP A 79 5.25 -9.71 14.63
CA ASP A 79 5.83 -10.84 15.37
C ASP A 79 5.94 -12.12 14.52
N ARG A 80 5.03 -12.28 13.56
CA ARG A 80 5.04 -13.40 12.61
C ARG A 80 5.77 -13.09 11.30
N ASN A 81 6.22 -11.85 11.11
CA ASN A 81 6.82 -11.42 9.86
C ASN A 81 8.17 -12.09 9.64
N LEU A 82 8.29 -12.94 8.63
CA LEU A 82 9.56 -13.58 8.27
C LEU A 82 10.50 -12.66 7.48
N MET A 83 10.02 -11.53 6.97
CA MET A 83 10.80 -10.59 6.14
C MET A 83 11.82 -9.78 6.93
N VAL A 84 11.66 -9.69 8.26
CA VAL A 84 12.66 -9.05 9.15
C VAL A 84 14.00 -9.80 9.15
N VAL A 85 14.04 -11.00 8.56
CA VAL A 85 15.25 -11.81 8.36
C VAL A 85 16.37 -11.09 7.61
N THR A 86 16.06 -10.09 6.80
CA THR A 86 17.07 -9.32 6.07
C THR A 86 17.99 -8.53 7.01
N ALA A 87 17.52 -8.17 8.20
CA ALA A 87 18.33 -7.56 9.26
C ALA A 87 19.46 -8.49 9.73
N LEU A 88 19.31 -9.81 9.56
CA LEU A 88 20.31 -10.80 9.97
C LEU A 88 21.43 -10.99 8.95
N ASN A 89 21.28 -10.53 7.70
CA ASN A 89 22.27 -10.74 6.64
C ASN A 89 23.70 -10.28 7.03
N PRO A 90 23.92 -9.11 7.67
CA PRO A 90 25.24 -8.68 8.10
C PRO A 90 25.85 -9.52 9.24
N HIS A 91 25.02 -10.26 9.99
CA HIS A 91 25.44 -10.98 11.19
C HIS A 91 25.68 -12.46 10.93
N ILE A 92 24.81 -13.11 10.15
CA ILE A 92 24.87 -14.57 9.89
C ILE A 92 25.07 -14.90 8.41
N GLY A 93 25.09 -13.90 7.52
CA GLY A 93 25.20 -14.10 6.08
C GLY A 93 23.87 -14.47 5.41
N TYR A 94 23.77 -14.18 4.11
CA TYR A 94 22.55 -14.36 3.32
C TYR A 94 22.04 -15.81 3.33
N ASP A 95 22.91 -16.79 3.14
CA ASP A 95 22.50 -18.19 3.03
C ASP A 95 21.88 -18.73 4.33
N ASN A 96 22.45 -18.35 5.48
CA ASN A 96 21.93 -18.75 6.78
C ASN A 96 20.61 -18.04 7.11
N ALA A 97 20.52 -16.74 6.77
CA ALA A 97 19.29 -15.97 6.90
C ALA A 97 18.16 -16.59 6.04
N ALA A 98 18.43 -16.90 4.78
CA ALA A 98 17.48 -17.56 3.88
C ALA A 98 17.09 -18.96 4.39
N LYS A 99 18.04 -19.73 4.94
CA LYS A 99 17.77 -21.04 5.55
C LYS A 99 16.85 -20.92 6.76
N ALA A 100 17.07 -19.93 7.63
CA ALA A 100 16.23 -19.69 8.80
C ALA A 100 14.80 -19.30 8.42
N ALA A 101 14.62 -18.39 7.45
CA ALA A 101 13.29 -18.02 6.97
C ALA A 101 12.54 -19.20 6.35
N LYS A 102 13.22 -20.03 5.54
CA LYS A 102 12.62 -21.25 4.96
C LYS A 102 12.18 -22.23 6.04
N LYS A 103 13.02 -22.45 7.06
CA LYS A 103 12.69 -23.31 8.20
C LYS A 103 11.47 -22.80 8.95
N ALA A 104 11.45 -21.50 9.30
CA ALA A 104 10.33 -20.88 9.99
C ALA A 104 9.01 -21.04 9.22
N HIS A 105 9.06 -20.83 7.89
CA HIS A 105 7.90 -21.01 7.04
C HIS A 105 7.43 -22.47 6.97
N SER A 106 8.34 -23.44 6.81
CA SER A 106 7.98 -24.85 6.72
C SER A 106 7.45 -25.43 8.04
N GLU A 107 7.95 -24.93 9.17
CA GLU A 107 7.59 -25.43 10.50
C GLU A 107 6.46 -24.61 11.15
N GLY A 108 6.05 -23.48 10.54
CA GLY A 108 5.04 -22.58 11.10
C GLY A 108 5.49 -21.88 12.39
N THR A 109 6.80 -21.72 12.60
CA THR A 109 7.38 -21.10 13.79
C THR A 109 7.73 -19.63 13.55
N THR A 110 8.05 -18.90 14.62
CA THR A 110 8.62 -17.55 14.48
C THR A 110 10.03 -17.61 13.88
N LEU A 111 10.47 -16.49 13.30
CA LEU A 111 11.83 -16.39 12.80
C LEU A 111 12.86 -16.58 13.93
N LYS A 112 12.61 -16.00 15.10
CA LYS A 112 13.46 -16.14 16.29
C LYS A 112 13.67 -17.61 16.66
N ALA A 113 12.58 -18.37 16.78
CA ALA A 113 12.65 -19.80 17.10
C ALA A 113 13.43 -20.61 16.05
N ALA A 114 13.28 -20.27 14.76
CA ALA A 114 14.01 -20.95 13.69
C ALA A 114 15.52 -20.64 13.72
N VAL A 115 15.90 -19.38 13.95
CA VAL A 115 17.30 -18.94 14.05
C VAL A 115 18.00 -19.60 15.24
N VAL A 116 17.35 -19.56 16.40
CA VAL A 116 17.87 -20.16 17.65
C VAL A 116 17.93 -21.68 17.54
N GLY A 117 16.89 -22.31 17.00
CA GLY A 117 16.86 -23.75 16.76
C GLY A 117 17.82 -24.22 15.66
N LEU A 118 18.39 -23.32 14.87
CA LEU A 118 19.51 -23.60 13.95
C LEU A 118 20.88 -23.34 14.59
N GLY A 119 20.92 -22.84 15.82
CA GLY A 119 22.15 -22.47 16.52
C GLY A 119 22.89 -21.29 15.88
N LEU A 120 22.18 -20.44 15.13
CA LEU A 120 22.78 -19.33 14.40
C LEU A 120 22.99 -18.10 15.30
N LEU A 121 22.08 -17.85 16.24
CA LEU A 121 22.13 -16.77 17.23
C LEU A 121 21.45 -17.24 18.53
N THR A 122 21.76 -16.58 19.64
CA THR A 122 20.96 -16.69 20.87
C THR A 122 19.68 -15.85 20.80
N ASP A 123 18.77 -16.06 21.75
CA ASP A 123 17.55 -15.26 21.89
C ASP A 123 17.88 -13.76 22.05
N GLU A 124 18.90 -13.44 22.86
CA GLU A 124 19.32 -12.06 23.14
C GLU A 124 20.00 -11.40 21.93
N GLU A 125 20.80 -12.16 21.19
CA GLU A 125 21.42 -11.67 19.95
C GLU A 125 20.38 -11.38 18.87
N PHE A 126 19.36 -12.24 18.75
CA PHE A 126 18.25 -11.99 17.83
C PHE A 126 17.52 -10.69 18.16
N ASP A 127 17.13 -10.50 19.43
CA ASP A 127 16.41 -9.29 19.86
C ASP A 127 17.26 -8.01 19.69
N ARG A 128 18.60 -8.15 19.77
CA ARG A 128 19.52 -7.05 19.52
C ARG A 128 19.66 -6.68 18.04
N PHE A 129 19.67 -7.68 17.15
CA PHE A 129 19.89 -7.46 15.72
C PHE A 129 18.60 -7.19 14.94
N VAL A 130 17.46 -7.68 15.44
CA VAL A 130 16.16 -7.56 14.77
C VAL A 130 15.29 -6.57 15.51
N ASN A 131 15.42 -5.30 15.13
CA ASN A 131 14.51 -4.24 15.55
C ASN A 131 13.79 -3.65 14.33
N PRO A 132 12.49 -3.95 14.12
CA PRO A 132 11.74 -3.42 12.98
C PRO A 132 11.73 -1.89 12.89
N ALA A 133 11.85 -1.18 14.02
CA ALA A 133 11.90 0.29 14.02
C ALA A 133 13.17 0.83 13.34
N ASP A 134 14.26 0.06 13.35
CA ASP A 134 15.52 0.43 12.70
C ASP A 134 15.54 0.03 11.21
N MET A 135 14.48 -0.59 10.69
CA MET A 135 14.37 -1.07 9.31
C MET A 135 13.52 -0.17 8.41
N LEU A 136 13.17 1.04 8.87
CA LEU A 136 12.24 1.96 8.18
C LEU A 136 12.93 2.88 7.16
N GLY A 137 14.25 2.81 7.02
CA GLY A 137 15.03 3.63 6.09
C GLY A 137 16.50 3.19 5.99
N PRO A 138 17.33 3.89 5.20
CA PRO A 138 18.75 3.60 5.11
C PRO A 138 19.44 3.84 6.46
N ASN A 139 20.26 2.87 6.87
CA ASN A 139 21.19 3.05 7.99
C ASN A 139 22.38 3.88 7.50
N VAL A 140 22.36 5.20 7.76
CA VAL A 140 23.45 6.14 7.46
C VAL A 140 24.41 6.23 8.63
#